data_AF-A0AAJ3HFX9-F1
#
_entry.id   AF-A0AAJ3HFX9-F1
#
_cell.length_a   1.000
_cell.length_b   1.000
_cell.length_c   1.000
_cell.angle_alpha   90.00
_cell.angle_beta   90.00
_cell.angle_gamma   90.00
#
_symmetry.space_group_name_H-M   'P 1'
#
loop_
_entity.id
_entity.type
_entity.pdbx_description
1 polymer ?
#
loop_
_entity_poly.entity_id
_entity_poly.type
_entity_poly.pdbx_seq_one_letter_code
_entity_poly.pdbx_strand_id
1 'polypeptide(L)'
;MLLFPPALASFIATIQAKPDNNGYFPLHFPKNADLAAFQDPYYKENTPLSASQYVFALNAMDDPFIIDLNQAAKGFPVYFAWHDQMQPEAIAGSLAELAQHIQHIRQHAARSPEATAQYIADYCNTAASFWREVQQSFAEQHLAAEIARCTTPPNDPDYVFGDIIVSHPGRQSTRLAAGLKKHRGLNTAQALALSKSPPFVYCSGIWKHMKNHLAELQAIGVQAKFVPKP
;
A
#
# COMPACT_ATOMS: atom_id res chain seq x y z
N MET A 1 -20.22 18.24 10.87
CA MET A 1 -18.93 17.64 10.47
C MET A 1 -18.52 16.67 11.55
N LEU A 2 -18.39 15.38 11.22
CA LEU A 2 -17.96 14.37 12.17
C LEU A 2 -16.45 14.18 12.00
N LEU A 3 -15.68 14.64 12.97
CA LEU A 3 -14.22 14.55 12.96
C LEU A 3 -13.73 13.21 13.52
N PHE A 4 -12.48 12.86 13.21
CA PHE A 4 -11.84 11.65 13.76
C PHE A 4 -11.86 11.63 15.28
N PRO A 5 -12.25 10.50 15.89
CA PRO A 5 -11.91 10.22 17.27
C PRO A 5 -10.38 10.28 17.47
N PRO A 6 -9.88 10.72 18.64
CA PRO A 6 -8.43 10.77 18.91
C PRO A 6 -7.72 9.44 18.68
N ALA A 7 -8.35 8.31 19.02
CA ALA A 7 -7.80 6.98 18.77
C ALA A 7 -7.60 6.68 17.28
N LEU A 8 -8.53 7.14 16.43
CA LEU A 8 -8.42 7.00 14.98
C LEU A 8 -7.32 7.90 14.41
N ALA A 9 -7.20 9.14 14.89
CA ALA A 9 -6.10 10.01 14.50
C ALA A 9 -4.73 9.42 14.86
N SER A 10 -4.60 8.86 16.06
CA SER A 10 -3.39 8.15 16.51
C SER A 10 -3.09 6.91 15.67
N PHE A 11 -4.11 6.11 15.34
CA PHE A 11 -3.98 4.97 14.44
C PHE A 11 -3.43 5.40 13.08
N ILE A 12 -4.05 6.40 12.46
CA ILE A 12 -3.67 6.88 11.13
C ILE A 12 -2.25 7.42 11.12
N ALA A 13 -1.88 8.23 12.12
CA ALA A 13 -0.50 8.71 12.26
C ALA A 13 0.50 7.54 12.39
N THR A 14 0.12 6.50 13.12
CA THR A 14 0.93 5.29 13.32
C THR A 14 1.11 4.49 12.02
N ILE A 15 0.04 4.30 11.26
CA ILE A 15 0.05 3.53 10.01
C ILE A 15 0.71 4.30 8.87
N GLN A 16 0.51 5.62 8.77
CA GLN A 16 1.08 6.44 7.70
C GLN A 16 2.59 6.70 7.84
N ALA A 17 3.16 6.52 9.04
CA ALA A 17 4.59 6.73 9.29
C ALA A 17 5.50 5.80 8.46
N LYS A 18 4.98 4.64 8.03
CA LYS A 18 5.69 3.67 7.18
C LYS A 18 4.70 3.05 6.19
N PRO A 19 4.48 3.65 5.00
CA PRO A 19 3.69 3.01 3.96
C PRO A 19 4.41 1.75 3.49
N ASP A 20 3.69 0.65 3.37
CA ASP A 20 4.16 -0.59 2.77
C ASP A 20 3.44 -0.86 1.45
N ASN A 21 3.98 -1.80 0.68
CA ASN A 21 3.41 -2.24 -0.59
C ASN A 21 2.43 -3.42 -0.41
N ASN A 22 2.04 -3.75 0.83
CA ASN A 22 1.02 -4.77 1.05
C ASN A 22 -0.35 -4.15 0.80
N GLY A 23 -0.95 -4.48 -0.35
CA GLY A 23 -2.20 -3.91 -0.83
C GLY A 23 -3.41 -4.20 0.06
N TYR A 24 -3.30 -5.09 1.04
CA TYR A 24 -4.40 -5.45 1.94
C TYR A 24 -4.61 -4.44 3.08
N PHE A 25 -3.58 -3.71 3.52
CA PHE A 25 -3.70 -2.85 4.70
C PHE A 25 -4.32 -1.48 4.42
N PRO A 26 -4.85 -0.79 5.45
CA PRO A 26 -5.41 0.56 5.31
C PRO A 26 -4.43 1.53 4.65
N LEU A 27 -4.88 2.15 3.55
CA LEU A 27 -4.07 3.03 2.71
C LEU A 27 -4.73 4.40 2.49
N HIS A 28 -6.00 4.40 2.10
CA HIS A 28 -6.75 5.62 1.80
C HIS A 28 -7.58 6.01 3.01
N PHE A 29 -7.43 7.26 3.48
CA PHE A 29 -8.10 7.78 4.66
C PHE A 29 -8.90 9.06 4.33
N PRO A 30 -9.94 9.39 5.12
CA PRO A 30 -10.70 10.63 4.99
C PRO A 30 -9.82 11.88 4.97
N LYS A 31 -10.07 12.77 4.01
CA LYS A 31 -9.42 14.08 3.96
C LYS A 31 -9.93 14.96 5.11
N ASN A 32 -9.04 15.77 5.69
CA ASN A 32 -9.36 16.70 6.76
C ASN A 32 -10.03 16.06 7.99
N ALA A 33 -9.81 14.75 8.20
CA ALA A 33 -10.43 13.97 9.27
C ALA A 33 -11.98 13.93 9.24
N ASP A 34 -12.61 14.19 8.08
CA ASP A 34 -14.07 14.19 7.95
C ASP A 34 -14.59 12.79 7.58
N LEU A 35 -14.99 12.01 8.58
CA LEU A 35 -15.55 10.67 8.38
C LEU A 35 -16.85 10.70 7.57
N ALA A 36 -17.70 11.71 7.80
CA ALA A 36 -19.00 11.78 7.14
C ALA A 36 -18.86 11.99 5.63
N ALA A 37 -17.92 12.85 5.22
CA ALA A 37 -17.63 13.12 3.81
C ALA A 37 -16.93 11.95 3.09
N PHE A 38 -16.35 11.01 3.83
CA PHE A 38 -15.69 9.82 3.28
C PHE A 38 -16.62 8.63 3.08
N GLN A 39 -17.87 8.71 3.54
CA GLN A 39 -18.83 7.64 3.32
C GLN A 39 -19.31 7.67 1.87
N ASP A 40 -18.85 6.73 1.05
CA ASP A 40 -19.35 6.53 -0.31
C ASP A 40 -20.74 5.86 -0.27
N PRO A 41 -21.73 6.35 -1.04
CA PRO A 41 -23.01 5.68 -1.20
C PRO A 41 -22.89 4.20 -1.56
N TYR A 42 -21.90 3.82 -2.36
CA TYR A 42 -21.64 2.43 -2.73
C TYR A 42 -21.50 1.52 -1.51
N TYR A 43 -20.69 1.89 -0.52
CA TYR A 43 -20.51 1.07 0.67
C TYR A 43 -21.75 1.09 1.57
N LYS A 44 -22.50 2.19 1.63
CA LYS A 44 -23.75 2.22 2.41
C LYS A 44 -24.85 1.36 1.81
N GLU A 45 -24.91 1.26 0.49
CA GLU A 45 -25.93 0.50 -0.23
C GLU A 45 -25.59 -1.00 -0.31
N ASN A 46 -24.30 -1.33 -0.40
CA ASN A 46 -23.84 -2.70 -0.60
C ASN A 46 -23.32 -3.36 0.68
N THR A 47 -22.83 -2.59 1.64
CA THR A 47 -22.43 -3.09 2.97
C THR A 47 -23.54 -2.80 3.99
N PRO A 48 -24.03 -3.79 4.77
CA PRO A 48 -25.11 -3.60 5.73
C PRO A 48 -24.61 -2.88 7.01
N LEU A 49 -24.19 -1.62 6.87
CA LEU A 49 -23.69 -0.81 7.96
C LEU A 49 -24.83 -0.26 8.83
N SER A 50 -24.67 -0.34 10.14
CA SER A 50 -25.53 0.39 11.08
C SER A 50 -25.27 1.90 11.02
N ALA A 51 -26.17 2.71 11.58
CA ALA A 51 -26.02 4.16 11.61
C ALA A 51 -24.78 4.65 12.40
N SER A 52 -24.22 3.82 13.28
CA SER A 52 -23.01 4.13 14.04
C SER A 52 -21.74 3.55 13.43
N GLN A 53 -21.85 2.77 12.36
CA GLN A 53 -20.73 2.19 11.64
C GLN A 53 -20.27 3.10 10.50
N TYR A 54 -18.95 3.32 10.43
CA TYR A 54 -18.32 4.22 9.48
C TYR A 54 -17.11 3.56 8.84
N VAL A 55 -17.01 3.70 7.52
CA VAL A 55 -15.77 3.42 6.81
C VAL A 55 -14.75 4.49 7.19
N PHE A 56 -13.59 4.08 7.71
CA PHE A 56 -12.52 5.00 8.12
C PHE A 56 -11.26 4.88 7.26
N ALA A 57 -11.14 3.80 6.49
CA ALA A 57 -10.06 3.63 5.53
C ALA A 57 -10.47 2.68 4.41
N LEU A 58 -9.76 2.74 3.28
CA LEU A 58 -9.79 1.73 2.23
C LEU A 58 -8.40 1.14 2.03
N ASN A 59 -8.31 -0.12 1.62
CA ASN A 59 -7.04 -0.71 1.15
C ASN A 59 -6.73 -0.28 -0.30
N ALA A 60 -5.73 -0.88 -0.93
CA ALA A 60 -5.34 -0.55 -2.31
C ALA A 60 -6.32 -1.04 -3.40
N MET A 61 -7.29 -1.86 -3.01
CA MET A 61 -8.34 -2.44 -3.86
C MET A 61 -9.71 -1.79 -3.59
N ASP A 62 -9.72 -0.67 -2.85
CA ASP A 62 -10.92 0.04 -2.42
C ASP A 62 -11.85 -0.80 -1.52
N ASP A 63 -11.34 -1.82 -0.82
CA ASP A 63 -12.09 -2.57 0.17
C ASP A 63 -12.16 -1.79 1.51
N PRO A 64 -13.35 -1.67 2.14
CA PRO A 64 -13.54 -0.82 3.30
C PRO A 64 -13.09 -1.45 4.63
N PHE A 65 -12.44 -0.62 5.44
CA PHE A 65 -12.27 -0.82 6.89
C PHE A 65 -13.28 0.02 7.65
N ILE A 66 -13.95 -0.61 8.60
CA ILE A 66 -15.11 -0.07 9.30
C ILE A 66 -14.85 -0.07 10.81
N ILE A 67 -15.31 0.97 11.48
CA ILE A 67 -15.42 1.06 12.94
C ILE A 67 -16.85 1.36 13.35
N ASP A 68 -17.21 1.01 14.59
CA ASP A 68 -18.46 1.42 15.22
C ASP A 68 -18.17 2.52 16.26
N LEU A 69 -18.72 3.71 16.06
CA LEU A 69 -18.52 4.86 16.93
C LEU A 69 -19.11 4.64 18.33
N ASN A 70 -20.12 3.78 18.46
CA ASN A 70 -20.70 3.43 19.76
C ASN A 70 -19.80 2.50 20.58
N GLN A 71 -18.72 1.97 19.98
CA GLN A 71 -17.79 1.05 20.63
C GLN A 71 -16.46 1.70 21.01
N ALA A 72 -16.45 3.01 21.20
CA ALA A 72 -15.29 3.76 21.69
C ALA A 72 -14.72 3.19 23.00
N ALA A 73 -15.59 2.72 23.92
CA ALA A 73 -15.17 2.11 25.18
C ALA A 73 -14.41 0.77 25.01
N LYS A 74 -14.54 0.12 23.85
CA LYS A 74 -13.80 -1.09 23.47
C LYS A 74 -12.57 -0.77 22.61
N GLY A 75 -12.24 0.51 22.41
CA GLY A 75 -11.11 0.93 21.58
C GLY A 75 -11.38 0.87 20.07
N PHE A 76 -12.65 0.93 19.66
CA PHE A 76 -13.10 0.83 18.27
C PHE A 76 -12.67 -0.50 17.61
N PRO A 77 -13.42 -1.60 17.84
CA PRO A 77 -13.24 -2.83 17.09
C PRO A 77 -13.27 -2.56 15.59
N VAL A 78 -12.39 -3.23 14.85
CA VAL A 78 -12.20 -3.00 13.43
C VAL A 78 -12.79 -4.15 12.64
N TYR A 79 -13.58 -3.79 11.64
CA TYR A 79 -14.17 -4.70 10.69
C TYR A 79 -13.64 -4.43 9.30
N PHE A 80 -13.66 -5.45 8.46
CA PHE A 80 -13.26 -5.38 7.06
C PHE A 80 -14.30 -6.08 6.21
N ALA A 81 -14.56 -5.59 4.99
CA ALA A 81 -15.42 -6.27 4.04
C ALA A 81 -14.73 -6.32 2.68
N TRP A 82 -14.70 -7.48 2.04
CA TRP A 82 -14.25 -7.60 0.66
C TRP A 82 -15.26 -6.98 -0.30
N HIS A 83 -14.79 -6.41 -1.40
CA HIS A 83 -15.63 -5.78 -2.41
C HIS A 83 -16.65 -6.72 -3.06
N ASP A 84 -16.35 -8.02 -3.13
CA ASP A 84 -17.20 -9.06 -3.72
C ASP A 84 -18.31 -9.55 -2.79
N GLN A 85 -18.07 -9.53 -1.47
CA GLN A 85 -18.99 -10.08 -0.46
C GLN A 85 -19.73 -9.00 0.30
N MET A 86 -19.10 -7.84 0.53
CA MET A 86 -19.64 -6.70 1.26
C MET A 86 -20.22 -7.05 2.65
N GLN A 87 -19.75 -8.13 3.27
CA GLN A 87 -20.12 -8.52 4.63
C GLN A 87 -18.97 -8.19 5.58
N PRO A 88 -19.14 -7.23 6.51
CA PRO A 88 -18.10 -6.89 7.46
C PRO A 88 -17.80 -8.03 8.42
N GLU A 89 -16.54 -8.45 8.47
CA GLU A 89 -16.03 -9.40 9.45
C GLU A 89 -15.09 -8.70 10.45
N ALA A 90 -15.08 -9.17 11.70
CA ALA A 90 -14.23 -8.61 12.73
C ALA A 90 -12.77 -9.06 12.55
N ILE A 91 -11.87 -8.11 12.32
CA ILE A 91 -10.45 -8.37 12.10
C ILE A 91 -9.57 -7.99 13.29
N ALA A 92 -10.02 -7.08 14.15
CA ALA A 92 -9.31 -6.71 15.38
C ALA A 92 -10.29 -6.24 16.45
N GLY A 93 -9.99 -6.49 17.72
CA GLY A 93 -10.77 -6.03 18.86
C GLY A 93 -10.61 -4.52 19.13
N SER A 94 -9.57 -3.87 18.60
CA SER A 94 -9.38 -2.42 18.67
C SER A 94 -8.50 -1.86 17.55
N LEU A 95 -8.56 -0.55 17.34
CA LEU A 95 -7.61 0.16 16.47
C LEU A 95 -6.15 -0.03 16.92
N ALA A 96 -5.90 -0.04 18.24
CA ALA A 96 -4.55 -0.20 18.78
C ALA A 96 -3.96 -1.58 18.48
N GLU A 97 -4.78 -2.63 18.62
CA GLU A 97 -4.42 -4.00 18.28
C GLU A 97 -4.12 -4.14 16.78
N LEU A 98 -5.01 -3.61 15.92
CA LEU A 98 -4.76 -3.63 14.48
C LEU A 98 -3.45 -2.91 14.12
N ALA A 99 -3.18 -1.74 14.73
CA ALA A 99 -1.93 -1.03 14.51
C ALA A 99 -0.71 -1.84 14.92
N GLN A 100 -0.77 -2.54 16.05
CA GLN A 100 0.30 -3.40 16.53
C GLN A 100 0.60 -4.52 15.52
N HIS A 101 -0.42 -5.22 15.02
CA HIS A 101 -0.23 -6.27 14.02
C HIS A 101 0.37 -5.73 12.73
N ILE A 102 -0.17 -4.64 12.19
CA ILE A 102 0.34 -4.02 10.96
C ILE A 102 1.79 -3.58 11.13
N GLN A 103 2.13 -2.95 12.26
CA GLN A 103 3.50 -2.52 12.53
C GLN A 103 4.46 -3.69 12.65
N HIS A 104 4.07 -4.77 13.33
CA HIS A 104 4.88 -5.97 13.44
C HIS A 104 5.14 -6.56 12.05
N ILE A 105 4.08 -6.77 11.28
CA ILE A 105 4.16 -7.30 9.91
C ILE A 105 5.10 -6.43 9.07
N ARG A 106 4.94 -5.10 9.08
CA ARG A 106 5.81 -4.18 8.33
C ARG A 106 7.28 -4.21 8.74
N GLN A 107 7.57 -4.47 10.01
CA GLN A 107 8.94 -4.53 10.51
C GLN A 107 9.65 -5.83 10.12
N HIS A 108 8.89 -6.92 9.96
CA HIS A 108 9.44 -8.27 9.82
C HIS A 108 9.25 -8.89 8.42
N ALA A 109 8.21 -8.50 7.68
CA ALA A 109 7.84 -9.05 6.38
C ALA A 109 8.98 -9.07 5.36
N ALA A 110 9.75 -7.99 5.25
CA ALA A 110 10.85 -7.90 4.30
C ALA A 110 12.04 -8.83 4.64
N ARG A 111 12.17 -9.25 5.90
CA ARG A 111 13.29 -10.08 6.39
C ARG A 111 12.94 -11.56 6.42
N SER A 112 11.70 -11.87 6.81
CA SER A 112 11.19 -13.24 6.82
C SER A 112 9.67 -13.21 6.62
N PRO A 113 9.22 -13.36 5.37
CA PRO A 113 7.81 -13.58 5.05
C PRO A 113 7.23 -14.79 5.80
N GLU A 114 8.04 -15.82 6.06
CA GLU A 114 7.62 -17.05 6.75
C GLU A 114 7.30 -16.79 8.22
N ALA A 115 8.22 -16.13 8.93
CA ALA A 115 7.99 -15.73 10.31
C ALA A 115 6.82 -14.75 10.43
N THR A 116 6.59 -13.95 9.39
CA THR A 116 5.43 -13.04 9.32
C THR A 116 4.12 -13.79 9.11
N ALA A 117 4.09 -14.78 8.21
CA ALA A 117 2.93 -15.65 8.02
C ALA A 117 2.62 -16.45 9.29
N GLN A 118 3.64 -16.96 9.98
CA GLN A 118 3.49 -17.65 11.26
C GLN A 118 2.96 -16.71 12.35
N TYR A 119 3.49 -15.50 12.44
CA TYR A 119 2.97 -14.47 13.35
C TYR A 119 1.48 -14.20 13.13
N ILE A 120 1.04 -14.10 11.86
CA ILE A 120 -0.38 -13.90 11.55
C ILE A 120 -1.20 -15.10 12.01
N ALA A 121 -0.72 -16.32 11.80
CA ALA A 121 -1.37 -17.54 12.29
C ALA A 121 -1.54 -17.57 13.81
N ASP A 122 -0.51 -17.14 14.55
CA ASP A 122 -0.45 -17.27 16.01
C ASP A 122 -1.17 -16.14 16.74
N TYR A 123 -1.18 -14.94 16.16
CA TYR A 123 -1.58 -13.73 16.88
C TYR A 123 -2.74 -12.96 16.24
N CYS A 124 -3.14 -13.29 15.01
CA CYS A 124 -4.28 -12.64 14.34
C CYS A 124 -5.49 -13.57 14.28
N ASN A 125 -6.69 -13.00 14.08
CA ASN A 125 -7.91 -13.77 13.95
C ASN A 125 -7.99 -14.47 12.58
N THR A 126 -7.33 -15.61 12.42
CA THR A 126 -7.34 -16.40 11.18
C THR A 126 -8.67 -17.13 10.90
N ALA A 127 -9.66 -17.05 11.80
CA ALA A 127 -11.03 -17.38 11.42
C ALA A 127 -11.61 -16.36 10.43
N ALA A 128 -11.16 -15.10 10.50
CA ALA A 128 -11.49 -14.07 9.52
C ALA A 128 -10.79 -14.33 8.18
N SER A 129 -11.52 -14.15 7.09
CA SER A 129 -11.00 -14.34 5.73
C SER A 129 -9.87 -13.36 5.40
N PHE A 130 -9.97 -12.12 5.88
CA PHE A 130 -8.94 -11.09 5.78
C PHE A 130 -7.57 -11.59 6.22
N TRP A 131 -7.45 -12.12 7.45
CA TRP A 131 -6.15 -12.57 7.97
C TRP A 131 -5.64 -13.83 7.27
N ARG A 132 -6.54 -14.70 6.79
CA ARG A 132 -6.13 -15.86 5.97
C ARG A 132 -5.51 -15.41 4.64
N GLU A 133 -6.13 -14.47 3.94
CA GLU A 133 -5.60 -13.93 2.69
C GLU A 133 -4.27 -13.20 2.92
N VAL A 134 -4.18 -12.37 3.97
CA VAL A 134 -2.92 -11.70 4.33
C VAL A 134 -1.84 -12.74 4.64
N GLN A 135 -2.14 -13.77 5.44
CA GLN A 135 -1.21 -14.86 5.75
C GLN A 135 -0.76 -15.60 4.48
N GLN A 136 -1.71 -15.99 3.64
CA GLN A 136 -1.45 -16.72 2.41
C GLN A 136 -0.58 -15.90 1.46
N SER A 137 -0.80 -14.59 1.36
CA SER A 137 0.03 -13.72 0.52
C SER A 137 1.51 -13.74 0.91
N PHE A 138 1.82 -13.88 2.21
CA PHE A 138 3.21 -14.00 2.68
C PHE A 138 3.75 -15.43 2.50
N ALA A 139 2.92 -16.46 2.68
CA ALA A 139 3.30 -17.85 2.44
C ALA A 139 3.55 -18.15 0.95
N GLU A 140 2.76 -17.54 0.05
CA GLU A 140 2.93 -17.66 -1.40
C GLU A 140 4.15 -16.89 -1.91
N GLN A 141 4.47 -15.73 -1.33
CA GLN A 141 5.75 -15.06 -1.59
C GLN A 141 6.93 -15.95 -1.22
N HIS A 142 6.84 -16.70 -0.11
CA HIS A 142 7.84 -17.71 0.25
C HIS A 142 7.86 -18.86 -0.77
N LEU A 143 6.72 -19.45 -1.13
CA LEU A 143 6.66 -20.53 -2.11
C LEU A 143 7.21 -20.09 -3.47
N ALA A 144 6.92 -18.87 -3.93
CA ALA A 144 7.49 -18.30 -5.13
C ALA A 144 9.00 -18.09 -5.00
N ALA A 145 9.50 -17.64 -3.85
CA ALA A 145 10.93 -17.48 -3.58
C ALA A 145 11.67 -18.82 -3.41
N GLU A 146 11.02 -19.84 -2.84
CA GLU A 146 11.57 -21.17 -2.60
C GLU A 146 11.53 -22.02 -3.87
N ILE A 147 10.46 -21.94 -4.67
CA ILE A 147 10.44 -22.43 -6.05
C ILE A 147 11.55 -21.74 -6.84
N ALA A 148 11.70 -20.40 -6.79
CA ALA A 148 12.80 -19.71 -7.47
C ALA A 148 14.20 -20.14 -6.99
N ARG A 149 14.36 -20.52 -5.72
CA ARG A 149 15.60 -21.10 -5.17
C ARG A 149 15.86 -22.53 -5.64
N CYS A 150 14.82 -23.35 -5.75
CA CYS A 150 14.90 -24.75 -6.18
C CYS A 150 14.92 -24.91 -7.70
N THR A 151 14.42 -23.92 -8.45
CA THR A 151 14.50 -23.81 -9.91
C THR A 151 15.43 -22.66 -10.29
N THR A 152 16.74 -22.85 -10.20
CA THR A 152 17.65 -22.08 -11.06
C THR A 152 17.91 -22.92 -12.31
N PRO A 153 17.41 -22.54 -13.50
CA PRO A 153 18.26 -21.82 -14.48
C PRO A 153 17.51 -20.97 -15.55
N PRO A 154 18.21 -20.21 -16.44
CA PRO A 154 19.47 -19.49 -16.29
C PRO A 154 19.20 -18.01 -15.93
N ASN A 155 20.25 -17.30 -15.52
CA ASN A 155 20.37 -15.84 -15.45
C ASN A 155 19.43 -15.13 -16.46
N ASP A 156 18.27 -14.62 -16.04
CA ASP A 156 17.53 -13.60 -16.79
C ASP A 156 18.24 -12.29 -16.45
N PRO A 157 19.14 -11.77 -17.30
CA PRO A 157 19.90 -10.55 -17.00
C PRO A 157 18.99 -9.34 -16.82
N ASP A 158 17.71 -9.48 -17.18
CA ASP A 158 16.69 -8.46 -16.98
C ASP A 158 15.93 -8.57 -15.66
N TYR A 159 16.11 -9.66 -14.89
CA TYR A 159 15.54 -9.79 -13.55
C TYR A 159 16.45 -9.19 -12.46
N VAL A 160 16.98 -8.01 -12.73
CA VAL A 160 17.88 -7.26 -11.84
C VAL A 160 17.12 -6.07 -11.28
N PHE A 161 17.12 -5.92 -9.95
CA PHE A 161 16.53 -4.74 -9.30
C PHE A 161 17.47 -3.53 -9.41
N GLY A 162 16.91 -2.36 -9.63
CA GLY A 162 17.71 -1.13 -9.72
C GLY A 162 16.87 0.11 -9.93
N ASP A 163 17.53 1.20 -10.30
CA ASP A 163 16.93 2.52 -10.47
C ASP A 163 17.06 3.01 -11.91
N ILE A 164 16.04 3.68 -12.44
CA ILE A 164 16.21 4.58 -13.57
C ILE A 164 16.61 5.95 -13.02
N ILE A 165 17.84 6.37 -13.31
CA ILE A 165 18.36 7.69 -12.94
C ILE A 165 18.27 8.61 -14.14
N VAL A 166 17.56 9.74 -13.98
CA VAL A 166 17.52 10.83 -14.95
C VAL A 166 18.67 11.77 -14.68
N SER A 167 19.56 11.94 -15.66
CA SER A 167 20.70 12.86 -15.61
C SER A 167 20.44 14.18 -16.33
N HIS A 168 19.49 14.20 -17.27
CA HIS A 168 19.12 15.42 -17.97
C HIS A 168 17.64 15.39 -18.42
N PRO A 169 16.82 16.40 -18.09
CA PRO A 169 15.38 16.36 -18.33
C PRO A 169 14.93 16.55 -19.78
N GLY A 170 15.86 16.85 -20.70
CA GLY A 170 15.55 17.07 -22.11
C GLY A 170 14.70 18.32 -22.37
N ARG A 171 14.19 18.46 -23.60
CA ARG A 171 13.36 19.61 -24.02
C ARG A 171 11.89 19.48 -23.59
N GLN A 172 11.45 18.31 -23.13
CA GLN A 172 10.04 18.00 -22.79
C GLN A 172 9.82 17.84 -21.28
N SER A 173 10.29 18.80 -20.48
CA SER A 173 10.22 18.79 -19.00
C SER A 173 8.80 18.62 -18.45
N THR A 174 7.78 19.11 -19.16
CA THR A 174 6.37 18.95 -18.78
C THR A 174 5.90 17.49 -18.84
N ARG A 175 6.36 16.71 -19.83
CA ARG A 175 6.02 15.28 -19.94
C ARG A 175 6.78 14.43 -18.92
N LEU A 176 8.04 14.79 -18.65
CA LEU A 176 8.81 14.20 -17.55
C LEU A 176 8.13 14.45 -16.20
N ALA A 177 7.62 15.66 -15.95
CA ALA A 177 6.87 15.98 -14.74
C ALA A 177 5.56 15.17 -14.66
N ALA A 178 4.84 14.98 -15.77
CA ALA A 178 3.65 14.12 -15.80
C ALA A 178 3.97 12.66 -15.45
N GLY A 179 5.07 12.11 -15.97
CA GLY A 179 5.57 10.79 -15.60
C GLY A 179 5.94 10.69 -14.12
N LEU A 180 6.64 11.70 -13.57
CA LEU A 180 6.98 11.77 -12.16
C LEU A 180 5.76 11.80 -11.23
N LYS A 181 4.68 12.47 -11.62
CA LYS A 181 3.41 12.43 -10.87
C LYS A 181 2.85 11.01 -10.81
N LYS A 182 2.84 10.31 -11.95
CA LYS A 182 2.30 8.94 -12.07
C LYS A 182 3.10 7.93 -11.26
N HIS A 183 4.43 8.01 -11.31
CA HIS A 183 5.31 7.00 -10.72
C HIS A 183 5.75 7.29 -9.28
N ARG A 184 5.63 8.54 -8.80
CA ARG A 184 6.07 8.94 -7.45
C ARG A 184 5.00 9.65 -6.60
N GLY A 185 3.77 9.74 -7.09
CA GLY A 185 2.68 10.41 -6.37
C GLY A 185 2.93 11.89 -6.05
N LEU A 186 3.89 12.52 -6.75
CA LEU A 186 4.24 13.92 -6.52
C LEU A 186 3.12 14.84 -7.00
N ASN A 187 2.93 15.97 -6.31
CA ASN A 187 2.07 17.03 -6.84
C ASN A 187 2.78 17.76 -8.01
N THR A 188 2.02 18.56 -8.77
CA THR A 188 2.53 19.24 -9.98
C THR A 188 3.75 20.12 -9.69
N ALA A 189 3.77 20.84 -8.57
CA ALA A 189 4.88 21.72 -8.21
C ALA A 189 6.15 20.92 -7.85
N GLN A 190 6.00 19.84 -7.08
CA GLN A 190 7.10 18.95 -6.70
C GLN A 190 7.71 18.22 -7.92
N ALA A 191 6.86 17.70 -8.81
CA ALA A 191 7.31 17.01 -10.02
C ALA A 191 8.08 17.96 -10.95
N LEU A 192 7.60 19.21 -11.09
CA LEU A 192 8.28 20.22 -11.90
C LEU A 192 9.60 20.67 -11.27
N ALA A 193 9.64 20.89 -9.96
CA ALA A 193 10.86 21.25 -9.25
C ALA A 193 11.94 20.16 -9.36
N LEU A 194 11.54 18.90 -9.20
CA LEU A 194 12.43 17.75 -9.33
C LEU A 194 12.93 17.59 -10.77
N SER A 195 12.05 17.78 -11.77
CA SER A 195 12.45 17.70 -13.18
C SER A 195 13.54 18.71 -13.56
N LYS A 196 13.67 19.82 -12.83
CA LYS A 196 14.67 20.87 -13.06
C LYS A 196 16.00 20.60 -12.35
N SER A 197 16.06 19.59 -11.48
CA SER A 197 17.21 19.34 -10.59
C SER A 197 17.75 17.91 -10.73
N PRO A 198 18.21 17.48 -11.92
CA PRO A 198 18.93 16.23 -12.06
C PRO A 198 20.31 16.26 -11.35
N PRO A 199 20.89 15.11 -10.97
CA PRO A 199 20.36 13.76 -11.17
C PRO A 199 19.32 13.38 -10.11
N PHE A 200 18.29 12.64 -10.52
CA PHE A 200 17.30 12.07 -9.60
C PHE A 200 16.83 10.69 -10.06
N VAL A 201 16.30 9.90 -9.12
CA VAL A 201 15.68 8.61 -9.43
C VAL A 201 14.27 8.84 -9.94
N TYR A 202 13.98 8.36 -11.15
CA TYR A 202 12.64 8.41 -11.75
C TYR A 202 11.73 7.34 -11.17
N CYS A 203 12.15 6.07 -11.25
CA CYS A 203 11.50 4.93 -10.61
C CYS A 203 12.52 3.84 -10.28
N SER A 204 12.12 2.92 -9.41
CA SER A 204 12.90 1.77 -8.96
C SER A 204 12.09 0.49 -9.18
N GLY A 205 12.73 -0.62 -9.49
CA GLY A 205 12.04 -1.86 -9.82
C GLY A 205 12.93 -2.87 -10.53
N ILE A 206 12.30 -3.94 -11.02
CA ILE A 206 12.97 -4.99 -11.79
C ILE A 206 13.15 -4.52 -13.24
N TRP A 207 14.39 -4.64 -13.77
CA TRP A 207 14.77 -4.10 -15.09
C TRP A 207 13.81 -4.53 -16.20
N LYS A 208 13.39 -5.80 -16.23
CA LYS A 208 12.41 -6.39 -17.15
C LYS A 208 11.12 -5.56 -17.32
N HIS A 209 10.61 -4.96 -16.25
CA HIS A 209 9.39 -4.16 -16.27
C HIS A 209 9.64 -2.67 -16.54
N MET A 210 10.89 -2.23 -16.35
CA MET A 210 11.28 -0.82 -16.45
C MET A 210 11.84 -0.45 -17.84
N LYS A 211 12.12 -1.43 -18.70
CA LYS A 211 12.62 -1.20 -20.06
C LYS A 211 11.75 -0.22 -20.85
N ASN A 212 10.43 -0.41 -20.80
CA ASN A 212 9.49 0.45 -21.51
C ASN A 212 9.51 1.88 -20.96
N HIS A 213 9.63 2.06 -19.65
CA HIS A 213 9.75 3.38 -19.04
C HIS A 213 11.06 4.09 -19.44
N LEU A 214 12.18 3.37 -19.50
CA LEU A 214 13.44 3.94 -19.99
C LEU A 214 13.31 4.37 -21.46
N ALA A 215 12.73 3.51 -22.30
CA ALA A 215 12.51 3.78 -23.72
C ALA A 215 11.58 4.98 -23.94
N GLU A 216 10.48 5.07 -23.18
CA GLU A 216 9.55 6.21 -23.22
C GLU A 216 10.23 7.53 -22.84
N LEU A 217 11.05 7.52 -21.78
CA LEU A 217 11.82 8.69 -21.36
C LEU A 217 12.82 9.13 -22.44
N GLN A 218 13.57 8.19 -23.00
CA GLN A 218 14.54 8.47 -24.05
C GLN A 218 13.85 8.97 -25.33
N ALA A 219 12.67 8.44 -25.67
CA ALA A 219 11.88 8.88 -26.83
C ALA A 219 11.39 10.33 -26.71
N ILE A 220 11.15 10.83 -25.50
CA ILE A 220 10.82 12.25 -25.26
C ILE A 220 12.06 13.15 -25.06
N GLY A 221 13.26 12.59 -25.26
CA GLY A 221 14.54 13.31 -25.22
C GLY A 221 15.14 13.47 -23.82
N VAL A 222 14.68 12.71 -22.83
CA VAL A 222 15.25 12.67 -21.48
C VAL A 222 16.50 11.79 -21.48
N GLN A 223 17.60 12.25 -20.90
CA GLN A 223 18.76 11.41 -20.65
C GLN A 223 18.56 10.67 -19.33
N ALA A 224 18.40 9.35 -19.43
CA ALA A 224 18.23 8.46 -18.29
C ALA A 224 18.96 7.14 -18.52
N LYS A 225 19.33 6.46 -17.43
CA LYS A 225 19.96 5.12 -17.45
C LYS A 225 19.47 4.25 -16.30
N PHE A 226 19.42 2.94 -16.53
CA PHE A 226 19.24 1.97 -15.46
C PHE A 226 20.56 1.76 -14.70
N VAL A 227 20.50 1.72 -13.38
CA VAL A 227 21.61 1.43 -12.48
C VAL A 227 21.20 0.27 -11.58
N PRO A 228 21.80 -0.93 -11.74
CA PRO A 228 21.57 -2.07 -10.85
C PRO A 228 21.86 -1.72 -9.40
N LYS A 229 21.08 -2.28 -8.48
CA LYS A 229 21.36 -2.26 -7.04
C LYS A 229 21.78 -3.66 -6.57
N PRO A 230 22.75 -3.76 -5.65
CA PRO A 230 23.16 -5.03 -5.05
C PRO A 230 22.07 -5.61 -4.15
#